data_AF-A0A9D6LEZ3-F1
#
_entry.id   AF-A0A9D6LEZ3-F1
#
_cell.length_a   1.000
_cell.length_b   1.000
_cell.length_c   1.000
_cell.angle_alpha   90.00
_cell.angle_beta   90.00
_cell.angle_gamma   90.00
#
_symmetry.space_group_name_H-M   'P 1'
#
loop_
_entity.id
_entity.type
_entity.pdbx_description
1 polymer ?
#
loop_
_entity_poly.entity_id
_entity_poly.type
_entity_poly.pdbx_seq_one_letter_code
_entity_poly.pdbx_strand_id
1 'polypeptide(L)'
;MTSNAHKLHPFDKKLTLEFVLQEMAYAGLVDKPTAEQIYRQNSKSADYPLVVIAKFGVKDRRPPHLPLTLEILTEWLAKRVGYPYFEIDPLKIDIKAVASVVSTAYARRLQVIPVKVEKSKIVVATA
;
A
#
# COMPACT_ATOMS: atom_id res chain seq x y z
N MET A 1 28.77 9.20 -1.64
CA MET A 1 28.83 8.19 -2.73
C MET A 1 28.28 6.90 -2.14
N THR A 2 27.12 6.36 -2.46
CA THR A 2 26.19 6.52 -3.58
C THR A 2 24.75 6.40 -3.04
N SER A 3 23.97 7.47 -3.23
CA SER A 3 22.52 7.45 -3.12
C SER A 3 21.98 6.62 -4.27
N ASN A 4 21.48 5.42 -3.99
CA ASN A 4 20.69 4.64 -4.93
C ASN A 4 19.33 4.38 -4.30
N ALA A 5 18.54 5.45 -4.18
CA ALA A 5 17.10 5.30 -4.08
C ALA A 5 16.65 4.65 -5.39
N HIS A 6 16.44 3.33 -5.37
CA HIS A 6 15.76 2.60 -6.42
C HIS A 6 14.34 3.19 -6.52
N LYS A 7 14.20 4.26 -7.32
CA LYS A 7 12.90 4.86 -7.62
C LYS A 7 12.12 3.79 -8.35
N LEU A 8 11.10 3.26 -7.69
CA LEU A 8 10.21 2.29 -8.28
C LEU A 8 9.50 3.00 -9.45
N HIS A 9 9.80 2.58 -10.68
CA HIS A 9 9.04 3.02 -11.85
C HIS A 9 7.57 2.63 -11.63
N PRO A 10 6.58 3.44 -12.09
CA PRO A 10 5.17 3.05 -12.06
C PRO A 10 5.04 1.66 -12.69
N PHE A 11 4.67 0.67 -11.88
CA PHE A 11 4.77 -0.72 -12.28
C PHE A 11 3.66 -1.08 -13.27
N ASP A 12 4.03 -1.39 -14.52
CA ASP A 12 3.20 -2.18 -15.44
C ASP A 12 3.12 -3.67 -15.05
N LYS A 13 3.65 -4.05 -13.87
CA LYS A 13 3.73 -5.43 -13.37
C LYS A 13 2.98 -5.58 -12.05
N LYS A 14 2.30 -6.73 -11.89
CA LYS A 14 1.59 -7.09 -10.66
C LYS A 14 2.56 -7.11 -9.47
N LEU A 15 2.17 -6.49 -8.36
CA LEU A 15 2.92 -6.53 -7.10
C LEU A 15 2.95 -7.98 -6.58
N THR A 16 4.13 -8.57 -6.47
CA THR A 16 4.30 -9.95 -5.96
C THR A 16 4.82 -9.95 -4.52
N LEU A 17 4.49 -11.01 -3.77
CA LEU A 17 4.97 -11.19 -2.41
C LEU A 17 6.50 -11.24 -2.33
N GLU A 18 7.12 -11.95 -3.28
CA GLU A 18 8.58 -12.02 -3.41
C GLU A 18 9.21 -10.62 -3.55
N PHE A 19 8.70 -9.82 -4.47
CA PHE A 19 9.22 -8.48 -4.71
C PHE A 19 9.13 -7.61 -3.45
N VAL A 20 7.96 -7.58 -2.80
CA VAL A 20 7.77 -6.78 -1.57
C VAL A 20 8.73 -7.22 -0.48
N LEU A 21 8.91 -8.53 -0.27
CA LEU A 21 9.79 -9.04 0.77
C LEU A 21 11.27 -8.74 0.51
N GLN A 22 11.71 -8.81 -0.75
CA GLN A 22 13.06 -8.38 -1.15
C GLN A 22 13.28 -6.89 -0.86
N GLU A 23 12.31 -6.06 -1.21
CA GLU A 23 12.38 -4.62 -0.99
C GLU A 23 12.37 -4.25 0.50
N MET A 24 11.58 -4.97 1.31
CA MET A 24 11.56 -4.80 2.77
C MET A 24 12.89 -5.22 3.41
N ALA A 25 13.51 -6.30 2.94
CA ALA A 25 14.82 -6.73 3.40
C ALA A 25 15.91 -5.71 3.01
N TYR A 26 15.82 -5.15 1.80
CA TYR A 26 16.74 -4.10 1.33
C TYR A 26 16.60 -2.80 2.14
N ALA A 27 15.36 -2.39 2.43
CA ALA A 27 15.07 -1.21 3.24
C ALA A 27 15.31 -1.42 4.76
N GLY A 28 15.70 -2.63 5.16
CA GLY A 28 15.99 -2.98 6.55
C GLY A 28 14.78 -3.06 7.46
N LEU A 29 13.56 -3.20 6.90
CA LEU A 29 12.33 -3.38 7.69
C LEU A 29 12.29 -4.77 8.33
N VAL A 30 12.77 -5.79 7.60
CA VAL A 30 12.89 -7.18 8.03
C VAL A 30 14.27 -7.71 7.65
N ASP A 31 14.72 -8.81 8.24
CA ASP A 31 15.93 -9.49 7.78
C ASP A 31 15.62 -10.52 6.70
N LYS A 32 16.66 -10.96 6.00
CA LYS A 32 16.54 -11.98 4.94
C LYS A 32 15.93 -13.29 5.45
N PRO A 33 16.34 -13.84 6.61
CA PRO A 33 15.73 -15.07 7.13
C PRO A 33 14.22 -14.94 7.38
N THR A 34 13.77 -13.83 7.99
CA THR A 34 12.35 -13.60 8.23
C THR A 34 11.59 -13.41 6.92
N ALA A 35 12.15 -12.64 5.97
CA ALA A 35 11.55 -12.46 4.65
C ALA A 35 11.37 -13.80 3.91
N GLU A 36 12.39 -14.64 3.89
CA GLU A 36 12.31 -15.98 3.29
C GLU A 36 11.32 -16.88 4.01
N GLN A 37 11.22 -16.81 5.34
CA GLN A 37 10.24 -17.56 6.10
C GLN A 37 8.81 -17.17 5.73
N ILE A 38 8.51 -15.86 5.64
CA ILE A 38 7.19 -15.36 5.22
C ILE A 38 6.87 -15.86 3.81
N TYR A 39 7.83 -15.77 2.89
CA TYR A 39 7.67 -16.24 1.52
C TYR A 39 7.39 -17.75 1.45
N ARG A 40 8.19 -18.58 2.13
CA ARG A 40 8.02 -20.05 2.12
C ARG A 40 6.64 -20.46 2.63
N GLN A 41 6.16 -19.83 3.70
CA GLN A 41 4.88 -20.17 4.31
C GLN A 41 3.67 -19.65 3.52
N ASN A 42 3.83 -18.62 2.69
CA ASN A 42 2.72 -17.92 2.03
C ASN A 42 2.87 -17.83 0.50
N SER A 43 3.82 -18.55 -0.10
CA SER A 43 4.10 -18.52 -1.54
C SER A 43 2.89 -18.89 -2.42
N LYS A 44 1.96 -19.69 -1.89
CA LYS A 44 0.72 -20.10 -2.56
C LYS A 44 -0.51 -19.32 -2.09
N SER A 45 -0.34 -18.29 -1.26
CA SER A 45 -1.47 -17.51 -0.75
C SER A 45 -2.15 -16.76 -1.90
N ALA A 46 -3.48 -16.77 -1.89
CA ALA A 46 -4.30 -15.96 -2.78
C ALA A 46 -4.50 -14.52 -2.28
N ASP A 47 -4.08 -14.23 -1.05
CA ASP A 47 -4.20 -12.90 -0.43
C ASP A 47 -3.20 -11.90 -1.03
N TYR A 48 -3.52 -10.61 -0.91
CA TYR A 48 -2.62 -9.53 -1.34
C TYR A 48 -1.30 -9.54 -0.53
N PRO A 49 -0.16 -9.24 -1.18
CA PRO A 49 1.16 -9.29 -0.54
C PRO A 49 1.27 -8.56 0.80
N LEU A 50 0.78 -7.31 0.87
CA LEU A 50 0.85 -6.51 2.10
C LEU A 50 -0.02 -7.09 3.23
N VAL A 51 -1.16 -7.68 2.88
CA VAL A 51 -2.07 -8.33 3.83
C VAL A 51 -1.41 -9.57 4.44
N VAL A 52 -0.73 -10.38 3.61
CA VAL A 52 0.04 -11.55 4.08
C VAL A 52 1.10 -11.14 5.09
N ILE A 53 1.86 -10.08 4.79
CA ILE A 53 2.95 -9.61 5.64
C ILE A 53 2.39 -9.03 6.96
N ALA A 54 1.32 -8.25 6.90
CA ALA A 54 0.65 -7.71 8.08
C ALA A 54 0.12 -8.82 8.99
N LYS A 55 -0.51 -9.87 8.42
CA LYS A 55 -1.01 -11.04 9.18
C LYS A 55 0.10 -11.82 9.88
N PHE A 56 1.31 -11.83 9.32
CA PHE A 56 2.45 -12.49 9.94
C PHE A 56 2.90 -11.80 11.24
N GLY A 57 2.58 -10.51 11.43
CA GLY A 57 2.84 -9.80 12.67
C GLY A 57 4.32 -9.49 12.93
N VAL A 58 5.12 -9.34 11.86
CA VAL A 58 6.51 -8.89 11.98
C VAL A 58 6.61 -7.46 12.55
N LYS A 59 7.65 -7.20 13.32
CA LYS A 59 8.00 -5.86 13.79
C LYS A 59 9.05 -5.25 12.88
N ASP A 60 9.00 -3.93 12.70
CA ASP A 60 10.04 -3.17 12.02
C ASP A 60 11.35 -3.36 12.79
N ARG A 61 12.43 -3.70 12.08
CA ARG A 61 13.74 -3.80 12.69
C ARG A 61 14.35 -2.44 12.99
N ARG A 62 13.82 -1.37 12.40
CA ARG A 62 14.26 0.00 12.67
C ARG A 62 13.57 0.50 13.95
N PRO A 63 14.25 1.31 14.78
CA PRO A 63 13.61 1.98 15.90
C PRO A 63 12.41 2.81 15.39
N PRO A 64 11.24 2.81 16.07
CA PRO A 64 10.99 2.30 17.42
C PRO A 64 10.48 0.84 17.51
N HIS A 65 10.72 0.02 16.48
CA HIS A 65 10.31 -1.39 16.43
C HIS A 65 8.79 -1.63 16.46
N LEU A 66 8.06 -0.76 15.77
CA LEU A 66 6.61 -0.86 15.66
C LEU A 66 6.19 -2.09 14.85
N PRO A 67 5.01 -2.67 15.13
CA PRO A 67 4.46 -3.72 14.28
C PRO A 67 4.26 -3.20 12.86
N LEU A 68 4.60 -4.01 11.86
CA LEU A 68 4.36 -3.68 10.45
C LEU A 68 2.91 -3.99 10.11
N THR A 69 2.01 -3.09 10.52
CA THR A 69 0.59 -3.17 10.19
C THR A 69 0.34 -2.89 8.71
N LEU A 70 -0.86 -3.19 8.23
CA LEU A 70 -1.23 -2.94 6.85
C LEU A 70 -1.10 -1.46 6.48
N GLU A 71 -1.45 -0.56 7.40
CA GLU A 71 -1.37 0.90 7.24
C GLU A 71 0.09 1.33 7.05
N ILE A 72 0.99 0.89 7.94
CA ILE A 72 2.43 1.21 7.87
C ILE A 72 3.05 0.67 6.58
N LEU A 73 2.68 -0.55 6.18
CA LEU A 73 3.15 -1.17 4.95
C LEU A 73 2.63 -0.44 3.69
N THR A 74 1.38 0.02 3.72
CA THR A 74 0.77 0.77 2.61
C THR A 74 1.40 2.16 2.49
N GLU A 75 1.62 2.87 3.60
CA GLU A 75 2.30 4.15 3.61
C GLU A 75 3.75 4.02 3.14
N TRP A 76 4.46 2.99 3.59
CA TRP A 76 5.83 2.71 3.15
C TRP A 76 5.88 2.47 1.63
N LEU A 77 4.97 1.66 1.09
CA LEU A 77 4.91 1.38 -0.33
C LEU A 77 4.60 2.65 -1.13
N ALA A 78 3.59 3.43 -0.70
CA ALA A 78 3.22 4.70 -1.33
C ALA A 78 4.40 5.67 -1.41
N LYS A 79 5.16 5.82 -0.31
CA LYS A 79 6.41 6.63 -0.29
C LYS A 79 7.45 6.11 -1.26
N ARG A 80 7.60 4.78 -1.40
CA ARG A 80 8.56 4.15 -2.32
C ARG A 80 8.19 4.36 -3.80
N VAL A 81 6.91 4.28 -4.13
CA VAL A 81 6.40 4.51 -5.50
C VAL A 81 6.17 5.99 -5.82
N GLY A 82 6.36 6.89 -4.85
CA GLY A 82 6.20 8.33 -5.03
C GLY A 82 4.74 8.80 -5.13
N TYR A 83 3.80 8.01 -4.62
CA TYR A 83 2.38 8.36 -4.57
C TYR A 83 2.00 8.91 -3.18
N PRO A 84 1.08 9.88 -3.11
CA PRO A 84 0.55 10.35 -1.84
C PRO A 84 -0.27 9.24 -1.18
N TYR A 85 0.03 8.94 0.08
CA TYR A 85 -0.84 8.12 0.92
C TYR A 85 -2.02 8.97 1.42
N PHE A 86 -3.24 8.47 1.26
CA PHE A 86 -4.45 9.12 1.73
C PHE A 86 -5.26 8.15 2.59
N GLU A 87 -5.35 8.43 3.88
CA GLU A 87 -6.24 7.72 4.78
C GLU A 87 -7.68 8.23 4.57
N ILE A 88 -8.56 7.34 4.15
CA ILE A 88 -9.97 7.64 3.92
C ILE A 88 -10.67 7.71 5.29
N ASP A 89 -10.83 8.91 5.82
CA ASP A 89 -11.66 9.17 7.00
C ASP A 89 -13.13 9.40 6.58
N PRO A 90 -14.05 8.47 6.87
CA PRO A 90 -15.44 8.57 6.44
C PRO A 90 -16.16 9.79 7.02
N LEU A 91 -15.70 10.36 8.14
CA LEU A 91 -16.29 11.55 8.75
C LEU A 91 -15.87 12.84 8.04
N LYS A 92 -14.76 12.82 7.30
CA LYS A 92 -14.24 13.99 6.58
C LYS A 92 -14.70 14.07 5.12
N ILE A 93 -15.33 13.01 4.60
CA ILE A 93 -15.73 12.90 3.20
C ILE A 93 -17.16 13.41 3.02
N ASP A 94 -17.34 14.35 2.10
CA ASP A 94 -18.68 14.79 1.67
C ASP A 94 -19.29 13.74 0.72
N ILE A 95 -19.96 12.75 1.30
CA ILE A 95 -20.61 11.64 0.58
C ILE A 95 -21.61 12.17 -0.46
N LYS A 96 -22.29 13.30 -0.19
CA LYS A 96 -23.27 13.88 -1.12
C LYS A 96 -22.59 14.46 -2.36
N ALA A 97 -21.49 15.18 -2.17
CA ALA A 97 -20.70 15.72 -3.27
C ALA A 97 -20.03 14.61 -4.10
N VAL A 98 -19.63 13.50 -3.48
CA VAL A 98 -19.01 12.36 -4.17
C VAL A 98 -20.02 11.57 -5.01
N ALA A 99 -21.21 11.32 -4.47
CA ALA A 99 -22.28 10.58 -5.15
C ALA A 99 -22.87 11.31 -6.36
N SER A 100 -22.69 12.63 -6.47
CA SER A 100 -23.14 13.41 -7.64
C SER A 100 -22.21 13.31 -8.84
N VAL A 101 -20.94 12.92 -8.63
CA VAL A 101 -19.92 12.83 -9.68
C VAL A 101 -19.77 11.41 -10.20
N VAL A 102 -19.93 10.40 -9.34
CA VAL A 102 -19.82 8.99 -9.72
C VAL A 102 -20.93 8.19 -9.04
N SER A 103 -21.59 7.31 -9.80
CA SER A 103 -22.59 6.43 -9.22
C SER A 103 -21.94 5.43 -8.28
N THR A 104 -22.60 5.13 -7.16
CA THR A 104 -22.08 4.17 -6.17
C THR A 104 -21.78 2.79 -6.77
N ALA A 105 -22.57 2.37 -7.77
CA ALA A 105 -22.35 1.12 -8.49
C ALA A 105 -21.05 1.13 -9.32
N TYR A 106 -20.75 2.26 -9.96
CA TYR A 106 -19.53 2.43 -10.75
C TYR A 106 -18.28 2.48 -9.85
N ALA A 107 -18.35 3.26 -8.75
CA ALA A 107 -17.31 3.32 -7.72
C ALA A 107 -16.95 1.94 -7.18
N ARG A 108 -17.97 1.15 -6.80
CA ARG A 108 -17.79 -0.22 -6.30
C ARG A 108 -17.19 -1.15 -7.35
N ARG A 109 -17.62 -1.08 -8.61
CA ARG A 109 -17.10 -1.98 -9.65
C ARG A 109 -15.62 -1.77 -9.93
N LEU A 110 -15.19 -0.51 -9.98
CA LEU A 110 -13.81 -0.15 -10.30
C LEU A 110 -12.93 0.03 -9.06
N GLN A 111 -13.47 -0.17 -7.85
CA GLN A 111 -12.75 0.05 -6.58
C GLN A 111 -12.12 1.45 -6.52
N VAL A 112 -12.89 2.46 -6.96
CA VAL A 112 -12.50 3.87 -6.95
C VAL A 112 -13.50 4.68 -6.15
N ILE A 113 -13.01 5.62 -5.34
CA ILE A 113 -13.85 6.51 -4.53
C ILE A 113 -13.33 7.93 -4.70
N PRO A 114 -14.12 8.87 -5.24
CA PRO A 114 -13.78 10.28 -5.16
C PRO A 114 -13.70 10.71 -3.70
N VAL A 115 -12.59 11.29 -3.28
CA VAL A 115 -12.35 11.76 -1.90
C VAL A 115 -12.38 13.27 -1.79
N LYS A 116 -12.30 13.98 -2.92
CA LYS A 116 -12.42 15.43 -2.98
C LYS A 116 -13.01 15.85 -4.33
N VAL A 117 -13.96 16.77 -4.30
CA VAL A 117 -14.56 17.38 -5.49
C VAL A 117 -14.31 18.88 -5.43
N GLU A 118 -13.64 19.42 -6.44
CA GLU A 118 -13.45 20.85 -6.66
C GLU A 118 -14.07 21.25 -8.01
N LYS A 119 -14.24 22.55 -8.26
CA LYS A 119 -14.96 23.05 -9.45
C LYS A 119 -14.41 22.54 -10.79
N SER A 120 -13.11 22.27 -10.89
CA SER A 120 -12.43 21.86 -12.13
C SER A 120 -11.61 20.58 -12.01
N LYS A 121 -11.58 19.93 -10.84
CA LYS A 121 -10.82 18.70 -10.61
C LYS A 121 -11.45 17.84 -9.54
N ILE A 122 -11.21 16.54 -9.64
CA ILE A 122 -11.59 15.56 -8.63
C ILE A 122 -10.35 14.78 -8.19
N VAL A 123 -10.29 14.43 -6.91
CA VAL A 123 -9.28 13.53 -6.37
C VAL A 123 -9.94 12.19 -6.12
N VAL A 124 -9.38 11.13 -6.67
CA VAL A 124 -9.92 9.77 -6.60
C VAL A 124 -8.92 8.88 -5.86
N ALA A 125 -9.39 8.22 -4.80
CA ALA A 125 -8.66 7.15 -4.15
C ALA A 125 -8.97 5.82 -4.86
N THR A 126 -7.96 4.97 -5.01
CA THR A 126 -8.04 3.65 -5.64
C THR A 126 -7.22 2.66 -4.82
N ALA A 127 -7.69 1.41 -4.74
CA ALA A 127 -7.11 0.33 -3.93
C ALA A 127 -6.51 -0.77 -4.79
#